data_AF-A0A653UHR7-F1
#
_entry.id   AF-A0A653UHR7-F1
#
_cell.length_a   1.000
_cell.length_b   1.000
_cell.length_c   1.000
_cell.angle_alpha   90.00
_cell.angle_beta   90.00
_cell.angle_gamma   90.00
#
_symmetry.space_group_name_H-M   'P 1'
#
loop_
_entity.id
_entity.type
_entity.pdbx_description
1 polymer ?
#
loop_
_entity_poly.entity_id
_entity_poly.type
_entity_poly.pdbx_seq_one_letter_code
_entity_poly.pdbx_strand_id
1 'polypeptide(L)'
;MKKQIKFLVLSTIMVFFSCQKEEIISDESIVGTDAPKSNVTIASKSTTVTTESALRSAVSSANPGDIITISGTINLTSTLELARSGTSSSKINITGGTLNCSNQPSGSWGVKVNGSYWNITNMTIRNAPDCGIVFQNGGYNYVYNVTTSYNGDSGLQIYNGGHDNYIKQCYSNDNYDAQNGGENADGYACKLSAGKNNVFEGCTANHNSDDGWDLYGQPYTVTIKGCTASNNGFGSNGDGNGFKLGSAGQSVPHTVTNNTAKNNLAWGYDGNGNTGHITITGSGGSGNGKGLFARIY
;
A
#
# COMPACT_ATOMS: atom_id res chain seq x y z
N MET A 1 40.73 41.60 22.16
CA MET A 1 40.44 41.32 23.58
C MET A 1 39.65 40.02 23.67
N LYS A 2 40.19 39.05 24.41
CA LYS A 2 39.78 37.63 24.48
C LYS A 2 38.44 37.47 25.22
N LYS A 3 37.51 36.69 24.67
CA LYS A 3 36.31 36.21 25.39
C LYS A 3 36.64 34.85 26.03
N GLN A 4 36.35 34.74 27.32
CA GLN A 4 36.67 33.61 28.20
C GLN A 4 35.83 32.36 27.87
N ILE A 5 36.50 31.21 27.82
CA ILE A 5 35.91 29.87 27.79
C ILE A 5 35.78 29.41 29.24
N LYS A 6 34.56 29.06 29.68
CA LYS A 6 34.33 28.42 30.99
C LYS A 6 34.45 26.91 30.83
N PHE A 7 35.42 26.32 31.51
CA PHE A 7 35.64 24.88 31.64
C PHE A 7 34.70 24.35 32.74
N LEU A 8 33.88 23.35 32.43
CA LEU A 8 33.08 22.61 33.42
C LEU A 8 33.78 21.28 33.68
N VAL A 9 34.24 21.09 34.91
CA VAL A 9 34.90 19.87 35.40
C VAL A 9 33.81 18.89 35.83
N LEU A 10 33.83 17.67 35.26
CA LEU A 10 32.93 16.58 35.63
C LEU A 10 33.71 15.59 36.53
N SER A 11 33.34 15.53 37.81
CA SER A 11 33.94 14.65 38.81
C SER A 11 33.34 13.24 38.73
N THR A 12 34.21 12.23 38.59
CA THR A 12 33.87 10.81 38.61
C THR A 12 33.81 10.31 40.05
N ILE A 13 32.71 9.65 40.45
CA ILE A 13 32.61 8.92 41.72
C ILE A 13 32.61 7.42 41.41
N MET A 14 33.69 6.73 41.80
CA MET A 14 33.74 5.26 41.91
C MET A 14 33.15 4.84 43.25
N VAL A 15 32.25 3.85 43.25
CA VAL A 15 31.82 3.15 44.47
C VAL A 15 32.20 1.69 44.36
N PHE A 16 33.06 1.26 45.29
CA PHE A 16 33.45 -0.14 45.51
C PHE A 16 32.33 -0.88 46.24
N PHE A 17 31.86 -2.00 45.67
CA PHE A 17 31.04 -2.96 46.41
C PHE A 17 31.90 -4.14 46.88
N SER A 18 32.05 -4.23 48.20
CA SER A 18 32.65 -5.35 48.93
C SER A 18 31.67 -6.52 48.98
N CYS A 19 32.20 -7.71 48.71
CA CYS A 19 31.51 -8.98 48.84
C CYS A 19 31.56 -9.45 50.30
N GLN A 20 30.41 -9.61 50.96
CA GLN A 20 30.29 -10.46 52.14
C GLN A 20 29.09 -11.38 52.00
N LYS A 21 29.33 -12.60 52.44
CA LYS A 21 28.52 -13.81 52.32
C LYS A 21 27.80 -13.98 53.65
N GLU A 22 26.47 -14.12 53.63
CA GLU A 22 25.71 -14.53 54.81
C GLU A 22 24.71 -15.63 54.47
N GLU A 23 24.50 -16.47 55.48
CA GLU A 23 23.98 -17.83 55.45
C GLU A 23 22.46 -17.91 55.31
N ILE A 24 22.02 -19.08 54.85
CA ILE A 24 20.62 -19.50 54.73
C ILE A 24 20.11 -19.94 56.11
N ILE A 25 19.02 -19.34 56.59
CA ILE A 25 18.07 -20.00 57.51
C ILE A 25 16.64 -19.76 57.00
N SER A 26 15.93 -20.88 56.87
CA SER A 26 14.55 -21.05 56.42
C SER A 26 13.51 -20.50 57.38
N ASP A 27 12.47 -19.85 56.86
CA ASP A 27 11.11 -19.98 57.40
C ASP A 27 10.04 -19.76 56.31
N GLU A 28 8.95 -20.48 56.42
CA GLU A 28 7.95 -20.76 55.39
C GLU A 28 6.94 -19.62 55.11
N SER A 29 6.36 -19.71 53.90
CA SER A 29 4.98 -19.31 53.53
C SER A 29 4.67 -17.86 53.10
N ILE A 30 4.92 -17.55 51.83
CA ILE A 30 3.93 -16.85 50.98
C ILE A 30 3.92 -17.54 49.61
N VAL A 31 2.81 -18.22 49.30
CA VAL A 31 2.52 -18.82 48.00
C VAL A 31 2.29 -17.69 46.99
N GLY A 32 3.35 -17.27 46.30
CA GLY A 32 3.26 -16.50 45.07
C GLY A 32 3.00 -17.44 43.90
N THR A 33 1.75 -17.54 43.46
CA THR A 33 1.41 -18.28 42.25
C THR A 33 1.97 -17.55 41.03
N ASP A 34 3.09 -18.02 40.48
CA ASP A 34 3.47 -17.75 39.10
C ASP A 34 2.47 -18.47 38.18
N ALA A 35 1.31 -17.85 38.00
CA ALA A 35 0.38 -18.27 36.97
C ALA A 35 1.06 -18.03 35.61
N PRO A 36 1.12 -19.03 34.72
CA PRO A 36 1.57 -18.79 33.36
C PRO A 36 0.67 -17.72 32.76
N LYS A 37 1.26 -16.67 32.15
CA LYS A 37 0.51 -15.70 31.34
C LYS A 37 -0.24 -16.53 30.30
N SER A 38 -1.54 -16.69 30.53
CA SER A 38 -2.41 -17.35 29.58
C SER A 38 -2.34 -16.54 28.30
N ASN A 39 -1.83 -17.16 27.24
CA ASN A 39 -2.07 -16.68 25.89
C ASN A 39 -3.58 -16.79 25.69
N VAL A 40 -4.30 -15.72 26.03
CA VAL A 40 -5.72 -15.59 25.71
C VAL A 40 -5.79 -15.57 24.20
N THR A 41 -6.03 -16.74 23.63
CA THR A 41 -6.32 -16.90 22.22
C THR A 41 -7.74 -16.37 22.06
N ILE A 42 -7.86 -15.07 21.79
CA ILE A 42 -9.14 -14.48 21.42
C ILE A 42 -9.53 -15.16 20.11
N ALA A 43 -10.60 -15.96 20.15
CA ALA A 43 -11.12 -16.60 18.96
C ALA A 43 -11.42 -15.53 17.90
N SER A 44 -10.94 -15.75 16.68
CA SER A 44 -11.20 -14.87 15.54
C SER A 44 -12.69 -14.66 15.36
N LYS A 45 -13.13 -13.39 15.29
CA LYS A 45 -14.52 -13.04 15.07
C LYS A 45 -14.80 -12.96 13.57
N SER A 46 -15.90 -13.57 13.13
CA SER A 46 -16.45 -13.34 11.79
C SER A 46 -17.68 -12.45 11.89
N THR A 47 -17.69 -11.33 11.17
CA THR A 47 -18.77 -10.33 11.17
C THR A 47 -19.17 -9.99 9.75
N THR A 48 -20.48 -10.03 9.44
CA THR A 48 -21.02 -9.47 8.19
C THR A 48 -21.58 -8.08 8.46
N VAL A 49 -21.24 -7.12 7.61
CA VAL A 49 -21.64 -5.71 7.72
C VAL A 49 -22.38 -5.25 6.46
N THR A 50 -23.44 -4.46 6.66
CA THR A 50 -24.29 -3.91 5.59
C THR A 50 -24.43 -2.39 5.68
N THR A 51 -23.89 -1.76 6.73
CA THR A 51 -23.95 -0.31 6.97
C THR A 51 -22.57 0.26 7.25
N GLU A 52 -22.36 1.53 6.94
CA GLU A 52 -21.10 2.23 7.19
C GLU A 52 -20.71 2.20 8.67
N SER A 53 -21.66 2.45 9.58
CA SER A 53 -21.41 2.44 11.02
C SER A 53 -20.92 1.08 11.52
N ALA A 54 -21.53 -0.01 11.04
CA ALA A 54 -21.11 -1.37 11.38
C ALA A 54 -19.72 -1.69 10.83
N LEU A 55 -19.44 -1.30 9.57
CA LEU A 55 -18.13 -1.47 8.95
C LEU A 55 -17.03 -0.72 9.72
N ARG A 56 -17.26 0.55 10.06
CA ARG A 56 -16.30 1.37 10.83
C ARG A 56 -16.03 0.76 12.21
N SER A 57 -17.08 0.29 12.88
CA SER A 57 -16.94 -0.40 14.17
C SER A 57 -16.15 -1.69 14.06
N ALA A 58 -16.40 -2.49 13.01
CA ALA A 58 -15.69 -3.74 12.77
C ALA A 58 -14.20 -3.50 12.48
N VAL A 59 -13.87 -2.54 11.62
CA VAL A 59 -12.49 -2.21 11.25
C VAL A 59 -11.71 -1.63 12.44
N SER A 60 -12.30 -0.72 13.21
CA SER A 60 -11.61 -0.05 14.33
C SER A 60 -11.33 -1.00 15.50
N SER A 61 -12.15 -2.04 15.68
CA SER A 61 -12.01 -3.03 16.74
C SER A 61 -11.33 -4.34 16.32
N ALA A 62 -10.92 -4.44 15.05
CA ALA A 62 -10.37 -5.68 14.50
C ALA A 62 -9.08 -6.13 15.19
N ASN A 63 -8.97 -7.45 15.37
CA ASN A 63 -7.82 -8.15 15.91
C ASN A 63 -7.26 -9.16 14.89
N PRO A 64 -5.99 -9.58 15.03
CA PRO A 64 -5.38 -10.58 14.15
C PRO A 64 -6.26 -11.83 13.99
N GLY A 65 -6.66 -12.14 12.76
CA GLY A 65 -7.50 -13.29 12.42
C GLY A 65 -8.98 -12.99 12.21
N ASP A 66 -9.45 -11.80 12.60
CA ASP A 66 -10.84 -11.42 12.38
C ASP A 66 -11.21 -11.37 10.89
N ILE A 67 -12.48 -11.62 10.60
CA ILE A 67 -13.06 -11.61 9.25
C ILE A 67 -14.22 -10.61 9.21
N ILE A 68 -14.10 -9.64 8.32
CA ILE A 68 -15.11 -8.62 8.05
C ILE A 68 -15.65 -8.86 6.64
N THR A 69 -16.90 -9.31 6.53
CA THR A 69 -17.56 -9.52 5.24
C THR A 69 -18.50 -8.36 4.94
N ILE A 70 -18.27 -7.64 3.85
CA ILE A 70 -19.19 -6.60 3.37
C ILE A 70 -20.24 -7.27 2.50
N SER A 71 -21.51 -7.07 2.84
CA SER A 71 -22.64 -7.56 2.07
C SER A 71 -23.36 -6.40 1.37
N GLY A 72 -23.46 -6.48 0.05
CA GLY A 72 -24.06 -5.44 -0.78
C GLY A 72 -23.16 -4.20 -0.93
N THR A 73 -23.79 -3.04 -1.06
CA THR A 73 -23.11 -1.75 -1.23
C THR A 73 -23.21 -0.94 0.05
N ILE A 74 -22.07 -0.47 0.55
CA ILE A 74 -21.99 0.51 1.64
C ILE A 74 -21.57 1.85 1.02
N ASN A 75 -22.39 2.88 1.23
CA ASN A 75 -22.04 4.25 0.87
C ASN A 75 -21.19 4.86 1.98
N LEU A 76 -19.96 5.24 1.67
CA LEU A 76 -19.05 5.90 2.61
C LEU A 76 -19.22 7.41 2.57
N THR A 77 -19.19 8.03 3.75
CA THR A 77 -19.28 9.48 3.95
C THR A 77 -17.93 10.12 4.27
N SER A 78 -16.91 9.30 4.59
CA SER A 78 -15.51 9.72 4.73
C SER A 78 -14.57 8.54 4.45
N THR A 79 -13.26 8.78 4.35
CA THR A 79 -12.26 7.70 4.17
C THR A 79 -12.44 6.58 5.19
N LEU A 80 -12.40 5.33 4.73
CA LEU A 80 -12.31 4.16 5.61
C LEU A 80 -10.85 3.89 5.94
N GLU A 81 -10.46 4.00 7.21
CA GLU A 81 -9.09 3.77 7.63
C GLU A 81 -8.90 2.36 8.23
N LEU A 82 -8.04 1.56 7.59
CA LEU A 82 -7.56 0.27 8.08
C LEU A 82 -6.27 0.49 8.90
N ALA A 83 -6.41 1.03 10.12
CA ALA A 83 -5.28 1.38 10.99
C ALA A 83 -4.75 0.22 11.85
N ARG A 84 -5.59 -0.79 12.13
CA ARG A 84 -5.20 -1.97 12.92
C ARG A 84 -4.22 -2.84 12.15
N SER A 85 -3.42 -3.64 12.84
CA SER A 85 -2.50 -4.58 12.20
C SER A 85 -2.79 -6.01 12.62
N GLY A 86 -2.75 -6.92 11.65
CA GLY A 86 -2.65 -8.36 11.91
C GLY A 86 -1.23 -8.74 12.30
N THR A 87 -0.93 -10.04 12.19
CA THR A 87 0.42 -10.58 12.31
C THR A 87 0.75 -11.45 11.10
N SER A 88 2.02 -11.82 10.95
CA SER A 88 2.46 -12.76 9.90
C SER A 88 1.74 -14.12 9.97
N SER A 89 1.32 -14.55 11.16
CA SER A 89 0.58 -15.79 11.38
C SER A 89 -0.95 -15.62 11.35
N SER A 90 -1.48 -14.39 11.41
CA SER A 90 -2.91 -14.13 11.51
C SER A 90 -3.26 -12.74 10.96
N LYS A 91 -3.59 -12.69 9.66
CA LYS A 91 -4.01 -11.46 8.98
C LYS A 91 -5.41 -11.02 9.43
N ILE A 92 -5.68 -9.72 9.39
CA ILE A 92 -7.07 -9.22 9.49
C ILE A 92 -7.68 -9.28 8.09
N ASN A 93 -8.89 -9.84 7.96
CA ASN A 93 -9.51 -10.10 6.67
C ASN A 93 -10.69 -9.14 6.44
N ILE A 94 -10.74 -8.52 5.27
CA ILE A 94 -11.89 -7.75 4.78
C ILE A 94 -12.23 -8.21 3.36
N THR A 95 -13.49 -8.56 3.13
CA THR A 95 -13.88 -9.18 1.85
C THR A 95 -15.30 -8.86 1.41
N GLY A 96 -15.54 -8.96 0.11
CA GLY A 96 -16.88 -8.89 -0.48
C GLY A 96 -17.36 -7.46 -0.75
N GLY A 97 -18.56 -7.36 -1.34
CA GLY A 97 -19.33 -6.13 -1.43
C GLY A 97 -18.70 -4.99 -2.23
N THR A 98 -19.35 -3.83 -2.15
CA THR A 98 -18.93 -2.58 -2.81
C THR A 98 -18.85 -1.45 -1.78
N LEU A 99 -17.75 -0.72 -1.80
CA LEU A 99 -17.61 0.57 -1.15
C LEU A 99 -17.86 1.66 -2.20
N ASN A 100 -18.99 2.34 -2.10
CA ASN A 100 -19.29 3.51 -2.93
C ASN A 100 -18.90 4.78 -2.17
N CYS A 101 -17.95 5.53 -2.72
CA CYS A 101 -17.33 6.67 -2.06
C CYS A 101 -17.88 8.02 -2.57
N SER A 102 -18.93 8.02 -3.40
CA SER A 102 -19.48 9.21 -4.05
C SER A 102 -19.97 10.32 -3.11
N ASN A 103 -20.18 10.00 -1.82
CA ASN A 103 -20.69 10.94 -0.81
C ASN A 103 -19.58 11.49 0.09
N GLN A 104 -18.30 11.17 -0.19
CA GLN A 104 -17.17 11.69 0.56
C GLN A 104 -16.82 13.13 0.14
N PRO A 105 -16.23 13.94 1.02
CA PRO A 105 -15.74 15.27 0.66
C PRO A 105 -14.55 15.19 -0.31
N SER A 106 -14.34 16.25 -1.11
CA SER A 106 -13.21 16.37 -2.04
C SER A 106 -11.86 16.09 -1.35
N GLY A 107 -10.95 15.42 -2.06
CA GLY A 107 -9.64 14.99 -1.55
C GLY A 107 -9.70 13.79 -0.60
N SER A 108 -10.86 13.15 -0.42
CA SER A 108 -10.96 11.90 0.36
C SER A 108 -10.52 10.71 -0.47
N TRP A 109 -9.64 9.88 0.10
CA TRP A 109 -9.42 8.52 -0.38
C TRP A 109 -10.62 7.63 -0.02
N GLY A 110 -10.91 6.63 -0.85
CA GLY A 110 -11.93 5.63 -0.53
C GLY A 110 -11.53 4.82 0.71
N VAL A 111 -10.39 4.15 0.62
CA VAL A 111 -9.80 3.34 1.71
C VAL A 111 -8.34 3.73 1.94
N LYS A 112 -7.96 3.90 3.20
CA LYS A 112 -6.58 4.17 3.62
C LYS A 112 -6.06 3.03 4.47
N VAL A 113 -5.01 2.36 4.01
CA VAL A 113 -4.36 1.23 4.69
C VAL A 113 -3.06 1.70 5.32
N ASN A 114 -3.13 2.01 6.62
CA ASN A 114 -1.98 2.37 7.45
C ASN A 114 -1.42 1.16 8.22
N GLY A 115 -2.27 0.17 8.49
CA GLY A 115 -1.91 -1.05 9.19
C GLY A 115 -1.13 -2.04 8.33
N SER A 116 -0.60 -3.06 8.98
CA SER A 116 0.10 -4.18 8.35
C SER A 116 -0.69 -5.48 8.44
N TYR A 117 -0.36 -6.44 7.57
CA TYR A 117 -0.96 -7.78 7.57
C TYR A 117 -2.49 -7.79 7.39
N TRP A 118 -2.99 -6.94 6.50
CA TRP A 118 -4.36 -7.06 5.99
C TRP A 118 -4.46 -8.06 4.84
N ASN A 119 -5.61 -8.71 4.74
CA ASN A 119 -6.05 -9.53 3.63
C ASN A 119 -7.34 -8.92 3.05
N ILE A 120 -7.22 -8.22 1.93
CA ILE A 120 -8.28 -7.40 1.32
C ILE A 120 -8.71 -8.08 0.02
N THR A 121 -9.93 -8.64 -0.04
CA THR A 121 -10.28 -9.53 -1.15
C THR A 121 -11.68 -9.36 -1.73
N ASN A 122 -11.87 -9.69 -3.01
CA ASN A 122 -13.19 -9.89 -3.64
C ASN A 122 -14.15 -8.70 -3.46
N MET A 123 -13.67 -7.47 -3.59
CA MET A 123 -14.47 -6.27 -3.33
C MET A 123 -14.29 -5.21 -4.40
N THR A 124 -15.24 -4.30 -4.50
CA THR A 124 -15.15 -3.12 -5.37
C THR A 124 -15.05 -1.85 -4.53
N ILE A 125 -14.13 -0.97 -4.89
CA ILE A 125 -14.00 0.38 -4.33
C ILE A 125 -14.15 1.36 -5.48
N ARG A 126 -15.12 2.27 -5.40
CA ARG A 126 -15.44 3.15 -6.52
C ARG A 126 -15.89 4.53 -6.12
N ASN A 127 -15.77 5.45 -7.07
CA ASN A 127 -16.23 6.83 -6.95
C ASN A 127 -15.58 7.58 -5.76
N ALA A 128 -14.35 7.23 -5.39
CA ALA A 128 -13.60 8.03 -4.40
C ALA A 128 -13.30 9.41 -5.00
N PRO A 129 -13.41 10.51 -4.25
CA PRO A 129 -13.06 11.83 -4.75
C PRO A 129 -11.57 11.99 -5.10
N ASP A 130 -10.70 11.19 -4.48
CA ASP A 130 -9.28 11.05 -4.76
C ASP A 130 -9.01 9.56 -5.08
N CYS A 131 -7.88 8.99 -4.67
CA CYS A 131 -7.54 7.60 -4.93
C CYS A 131 -8.55 6.62 -4.32
N GLY A 132 -8.79 5.51 -5.02
CA GLY A 132 -9.71 4.46 -4.55
C GLY A 132 -9.22 3.80 -3.26
N ILE A 133 -8.00 3.27 -3.28
CA ILE A 133 -7.34 2.69 -2.10
C ILE A 133 -5.88 3.10 -2.04
N VAL A 134 -5.41 3.47 -0.85
CA VAL A 134 -4.02 3.87 -0.64
C VAL A 134 -3.34 3.07 0.48
N PHE A 135 -2.05 2.79 0.31
CA PHE A 135 -1.19 2.12 1.28
C PHE A 135 -0.06 3.06 1.72
N GLN A 136 0.08 3.27 3.04
CA GLN A 136 1.10 4.12 3.66
C GLN A 136 1.66 3.46 4.90
N ASN A 137 2.93 3.74 5.23
CA ASN A 137 3.64 3.34 6.46
C ASN A 137 3.72 1.82 6.74
N GLY A 138 2.59 1.12 6.82
CA GLY A 138 2.50 -0.32 7.04
C GLY A 138 2.77 -1.15 5.79
N GLY A 139 2.80 -2.47 5.98
CA GLY A 139 3.17 -3.41 4.94
C GLY A 139 2.68 -4.83 5.13
N TYR A 140 3.17 -5.75 4.31
CA TYR A 140 2.77 -7.17 4.34
C TYR A 140 1.27 -7.39 4.07
N ASN A 141 0.62 -6.44 3.40
CA ASN A 141 -0.78 -6.55 3.02
C ASN A 141 -0.93 -7.36 1.73
N TYR A 142 -2.02 -8.11 1.65
CA TYR A 142 -2.37 -8.89 0.45
C TYR A 142 -3.70 -8.39 -0.08
N VAL A 143 -3.73 -8.10 -1.38
CA VAL A 143 -4.92 -7.59 -2.07
C VAL A 143 -5.21 -8.53 -3.23
N TYR A 144 -6.42 -9.09 -3.27
CA TYR A 144 -6.77 -10.09 -4.28
C TYR A 144 -8.17 -9.91 -4.85
N ASN A 145 -8.29 -9.90 -6.18
CA ASN A 145 -9.58 -9.76 -6.85
C ASN A 145 -10.35 -8.51 -6.37
N VAL A 146 -9.65 -7.37 -6.31
CA VAL A 146 -10.21 -6.08 -5.96
C VAL A 146 -10.35 -5.22 -7.21
N THR A 147 -11.50 -4.57 -7.35
CA THR A 147 -11.77 -3.63 -8.44
C THR A 147 -11.76 -2.20 -7.93
N THR A 148 -10.98 -1.33 -8.56
CA THR A 148 -10.93 0.12 -8.28
C THR A 148 -11.39 0.89 -9.51
N SER A 149 -12.56 1.53 -9.43
CA SER A 149 -13.18 2.15 -10.61
C SER A 149 -13.70 3.56 -10.38
N TYR A 150 -13.62 4.41 -11.40
CA TYR A 150 -14.25 5.74 -11.41
C TYR A 150 -13.79 6.65 -10.26
N ASN A 151 -12.56 6.47 -9.78
CA ASN A 151 -12.01 7.30 -8.73
C ASN A 151 -11.45 8.61 -9.31
N GLY A 152 -11.46 9.67 -8.51
CA GLY A 152 -11.03 11.02 -8.88
C GLY A 152 -9.51 11.22 -8.91
N ASP A 153 -8.76 10.15 -8.62
CA ASP A 153 -7.32 10.01 -8.83
C ASP A 153 -7.05 8.49 -9.00
N SER A 154 -5.84 8.03 -8.78
CA SER A 154 -5.36 6.68 -9.05
C SER A 154 -6.22 5.62 -8.36
N GLY A 155 -6.49 4.50 -9.06
CA GLY A 155 -7.33 3.45 -8.50
C GLY A 155 -6.73 2.83 -7.24
N LEU A 156 -5.44 2.48 -7.29
CA LEU A 156 -4.67 2.00 -6.14
C LEU A 156 -3.31 2.70 -6.07
N GLN A 157 -2.98 3.27 -4.91
CA GLN A 157 -1.69 3.90 -4.66
C GLN A 157 -0.92 3.28 -3.49
N ILE A 158 0.38 3.01 -3.67
CA ILE A 158 1.33 2.68 -2.61
C ILE A 158 2.35 3.82 -2.59
N TYR A 159 2.53 4.47 -1.44
CA TYR A 159 3.41 5.62 -1.26
C TYR A 159 3.82 5.78 0.21
N ASN A 160 4.66 6.77 0.54
CA ASN A 160 5.04 7.10 1.92
C ASN A 160 5.37 5.89 2.79
N GLY A 161 6.35 5.10 2.36
CA GLY A 161 6.87 3.95 3.10
C GLY A 161 6.05 2.67 3.02
N GLY A 162 4.88 2.65 2.36
CA GLY A 162 4.11 1.41 2.16
C GLY A 162 4.95 0.31 1.50
N HIS A 163 5.09 -0.85 2.14
CA HIS A 163 6.09 -1.86 1.78
C HIS A 163 5.55 -3.29 1.83
N ASP A 164 6.22 -4.24 1.16
CA ASP A 164 5.88 -5.67 1.17
C ASP A 164 4.40 -5.96 0.84
N ASN A 165 3.75 -5.08 0.05
CA ASN A 165 2.36 -5.29 -0.36
C ASN A 165 2.32 -6.18 -1.60
N TYR A 166 1.37 -7.09 -1.62
CA TYR A 166 1.17 -8.02 -2.73
C TYR A 166 -0.20 -7.84 -3.34
N ILE A 167 -0.23 -7.24 -4.53
CA ILE A 167 -1.46 -6.92 -5.26
C ILE A 167 -1.61 -7.95 -6.37
N LYS A 168 -2.67 -8.77 -6.30
CA LYS A 168 -2.86 -9.92 -7.20
C LYS A 168 -4.22 -9.90 -7.86
N GLN A 169 -4.27 -10.12 -9.17
CA GLN A 169 -5.51 -10.27 -9.94
C GLN A 169 -6.53 -9.16 -9.66
N CYS A 170 -6.04 -7.94 -9.46
CA CYS A 170 -6.88 -6.77 -9.26
C CYS A 170 -7.19 -6.12 -10.62
N TYR A 171 -8.24 -5.30 -10.65
CA TYR A 171 -8.64 -4.56 -11.83
C TYR A 171 -8.83 -3.08 -11.52
N SER A 172 -8.11 -2.21 -12.22
CA SER A 172 -8.20 -0.75 -12.04
C SER A 172 -8.59 -0.08 -13.34
N ASN A 173 -9.69 0.67 -13.35
CA ASN A 173 -10.26 1.22 -14.59
C ASN A 173 -11.04 2.50 -14.43
N ASP A 174 -11.14 3.26 -15.52
CA ASP A 174 -11.98 4.46 -15.64
C ASP A 174 -11.70 5.49 -14.53
N ASN A 175 -10.49 5.50 -13.96
CA ASN A 175 -10.07 6.52 -13.00
C ASN A 175 -9.67 7.80 -13.74
N TYR A 176 -10.09 8.95 -13.22
CA TYR A 176 -9.96 10.23 -13.91
C TYR A 176 -9.89 11.40 -12.92
N ASP A 177 -8.79 12.14 -12.92
CA ASP A 177 -8.60 13.35 -12.13
C ASP A 177 -9.02 14.60 -12.92
N ALA A 178 -10.27 15.00 -12.73
CA ALA A 178 -10.83 16.13 -13.48
C ALA A 178 -10.12 17.46 -13.22
N GLN A 179 -9.51 17.63 -12.05
CA GLN A 179 -8.83 18.85 -11.66
C GLN A 179 -7.60 19.16 -12.53
N ASN A 180 -6.92 18.14 -13.05
CA ASN A 180 -5.71 18.31 -13.86
C ASN A 180 -5.90 17.83 -15.30
N GLY A 181 -7.15 17.61 -15.73
CA GLY A 181 -7.44 17.11 -17.08
C GLY A 181 -6.99 15.67 -17.30
N GLY A 182 -6.95 14.86 -16.25
CA GLY A 182 -6.61 13.44 -16.31
C GLY A 182 -5.11 13.13 -16.22
N GLU A 183 -4.27 14.06 -15.77
CA GLU A 183 -2.79 13.92 -15.73
C GLU A 183 -2.28 13.07 -14.56
N ASN A 184 -3.10 12.70 -13.57
CA ASN A 184 -2.63 12.02 -12.36
C ASN A 184 -3.25 10.65 -12.09
N ALA A 185 -4.45 10.37 -12.62
CA ALA A 185 -5.19 9.17 -12.25
C ALA A 185 -4.69 7.93 -13.00
N ASP A 186 -3.81 7.19 -12.34
CA ASP A 186 -3.27 5.92 -12.81
C ASP A 186 -4.19 4.73 -12.49
N GLY A 187 -3.96 3.62 -13.20
CA GLY A 187 -4.47 2.32 -12.75
C GLY A 187 -3.83 1.91 -11.42
N TYR A 188 -2.51 1.85 -11.39
CA TYR A 188 -1.71 1.48 -10.23
C TYR A 188 -0.51 2.42 -10.05
N ALA A 189 -0.50 3.16 -8.94
CA ALA A 189 0.56 4.07 -8.59
C ALA A 189 1.43 3.45 -7.47
N CYS A 190 2.70 3.14 -7.73
CA CYS A 190 3.65 2.72 -6.69
C CYS A 190 4.81 3.73 -6.64
N LYS A 191 4.44 4.94 -6.24
CA LYS A 191 5.17 6.19 -6.47
C LYS A 191 5.37 6.98 -5.19
N LEU A 192 6.09 8.09 -5.27
CA LEU A 192 6.25 9.07 -4.19
C LEU A 192 6.75 8.42 -2.88
N SER A 193 7.94 7.82 -2.94
CA SER A 193 8.61 7.22 -1.78
C SER A 193 7.85 6.05 -1.13
N ALA A 194 7.21 5.18 -1.91
CA ALA A 194 6.81 3.86 -1.43
C ALA A 194 8.04 3.05 -0.93
N GLY A 195 7.77 2.08 -0.06
CA GLY A 195 8.80 1.20 0.50
C GLY A 195 9.18 0.03 -0.42
N LYS A 196 9.98 -0.88 0.12
CA LYS A 196 10.55 -2.03 -0.61
C LYS A 196 9.51 -3.12 -0.88
N ASN A 197 9.87 -4.05 -1.77
CA ASN A 197 9.22 -5.36 -1.95
C ASN A 197 7.74 -5.32 -2.35
N ASN A 198 7.28 -4.22 -2.97
CA ASN A 198 5.92 -4.17 -3.51
C ASN A 198 5.83 -4.97 -4.81
N VAL A 199 4.77 -5.77 -4.94
CA VAL A 199 4.55 -6.69 -6.06
C VAL A 199 3.15 -6.52 -6.63
N PHE A 200 3.08 -6.48 -7.96
CA PHE A 200 1.85 -6.57 -8.73
C PHE A 200 1.88 -7.83 -9.59
N GLU A 201 0.87 -8.70 -9.48
CA GLU A 201 0.76 -9.95 -10.22
C GLU A 201 -0.60 -10.13 -10.88
N GLY A 202 -0.63 -10.33 -12.20
CA GLY A 202 -1.88 -10.67 -12.90
C GLY A 202 -2.93 -9.57 -12.86
N CYS A 203 -2.54 -8.34 -12.52
CA CYS A 203 -3.44 -7.20 -12.42
C CYS A 203 -3.70 -6.59 -13.80
N THR A 204 -4.84 -5.91 -13.94
CA THR A 204 -5.20 -5.22 -15.19
C THR A 204 -5.47 -3.75 -14.89
N ALA A 205 -4.81 -2.85 -15.62
CA ALA A 205 -5.12 -1.43 -15.66
C ALA A 205 -5.70 -1.09 -17.03
N ASN A 206 -6.97 -0.66 -17.06
CA ASN A 206 -7.64 -0.37 -18.31
C ASN A 206 -8.30 1.01 -18.29
N HIS A 207 -8.03 1.82 -19.31
CA HIS A 207 -8.74 3.08 -19.52
C HIS A 207 -8.67 3.96 -18.26
N ASN A 208 -7.45 4.19 -17.77
CA ASN A 208 -7.14 5.21 -16.75
C ASN A 208 -6.63 6.47 -17.46
N SER A 209 -6.87 7.64 -16.86
CA SER A 209 -6.71 8.91 -17.57
C SER A 209 -5.26 9.24 -17.87
N ASP A 210 -4.35 8.88 -16.96
CA ASP A 210 -2.90 9.04 -17.12
C ASP A 210 -2.24 7.72 -17.58
N ASP A 211 -1.71 6.89 -16.68
CA ASP A 211 -1.05 5.63 -17.05
C ASP A 211 -1.74 4.37 -16.52
N GLY A 212 -1.33 3.22 -17.06
CA GLY A 212 -1.66 1.94 -16.44
C GLY A 212 -0.92 1.72 -15.11
N TRP A 213 0.39 1.95 -15.13
CA TRP A 213 1.28 1.91 -13.95
C TRP A 213 2.19 3.12 -13.93
N ASP A 214 2.34 3.74 -12.76
CA ASP A 214 3.30 4.83 -12.52
C ASP A 214 4.21 4.54 -11.31
N LEU A 215 5.52 4.55 -11.55
CA LEU A 215 6.59 4.39 -10.56
C LEU A 215 7.38 5.69 -10.29
N TYR A 216 6.80 6.86 -10.56
CA TYR A 216 7.43 8.15 -10.33
C TYR A 216 7.95 8.33 -8.89
N GLY A 217 9.21 8.73 -8.72
CA GLY A 217 9.82 8.97 -7.42
C GLY A 217 9.91 7.73 -6.54
N GLN A 218 9.92 6.52 -7.11
CA GLN A 218 10.09 5.26 -6.40
C GLN A 218 11.59 4.97 -6.17
N PRO A 219 12.08 4.93 -4.91
CA PRO A 219 13.48 4.62 -4.61
C PRO A 219 13.83 3.13 -4.54
N TYR A 220 12.85 2.22 -4.59
CA TYR A 220 13.04 0.78 -4.45
C TYR A 220 12.47 -0.03 -5.60
N THR A 221 13.05 -1.20 -5.85
CA THR A 221 12.56 -2.13 -6.87
C THR A 221 11.10 -2.48 -6.64
N VAL A 222 10.34 -2.45 -7.72
CA VAL A 222 8.95 -2.91 -7.80
C VAL A 222 8.92 -4.05 -8.79
N THR A 223 8.19 -5.11 -8.45
CA THR A 223 8.01 -6.27 -9.32
C THR A 223 6.62 -6.24 -9.94
N ILE A 224 6.55 -6.22 -11.26
CA ILE A 224 5.30 -6.24 -12.04
C ILE A 224 5.34 -7.48 -12.92
N LYS A 225 4.43 -8.42 -12.73
CA LYS A 225 4.44 -9.69 -13.46
C LYS A 225 3.07 -10.17 -13.94
N GLY A 226 2.97 -10.60 -15.19
CA GLY A 226 1.71 -11.10 -15.77
C GLY A 226 0.59 -10.07 -15.84
N CYS A 227 0.91 -8.77 -15.75
CA CYS A 227 -0.06 -7.69 -15.71
C CYS A 227 -0.40 -7.18 -17.12
N THR A 228 -1.58 -6.58 -17.28
CA THR A 228 -2.04 -5.98 -18.55
C THR A 228 -2.35 -4.50 -18.38
N ALA A 229 -1.73 -3.65 -19.21
CA ALA A 229 -2.05 -2.23 -19.33
C ALA A 229 -2.70 -1.96 -20.67
N SER A 230 -3.95 -1.50 -20.69
CA SER A 230 -4.64 -1.21 -21.96
C SER A 230 -5.44 0.08 -22.00
N ASN A 231 -5.44 0.74 -23.15
CA ASN A 231 -6.27 1.91 -23.42
C ASN A 231 -6.09 3.07 -22.42
N ASN A 232 -4.94 3.18 -21.74
CA ASN A 232 -4.67 4.28 -20.80
C ASN A 232 -4.25 5.56 -21.56
N GLY A 233 -4.43 6.71 -20.93
CA GLY A 233 -4.14 8.02 -21.52
C GLY A 233 -5.34 8.71 -22.16
N PHE A 234 -6.56 8.47 -21.66
CA PHE A 234 -7.75 9.13 -22.22
C PHE A 234 -8.01 10.53 -21.64
N GLY A 235 -7.22 10.96 -20.66
CA GLY A 235 -7.21 12.34 -20.17
C GLY A 235 -6.73 13.32 -21.24
N SER A 236 -7.24 14.56 -21.22
CA SER A 236 -6.75 15.61 -22.12
C SER A 236 -5.26 15.92 -21.91
N ASN A 237 -4.78 15.71 -20.67
CA ASN A 237 -3.40 15.91 -20.25
C ASN A 237 -2.72 14.60 -19.82
N GLY A 238 -3.35 13.44 -20.02
CA GLY A 238 -2.76 12.16 -19.63
C GLY A 238 -1.55 11.81 -20.50
N ASP A 239 -0.48 11.31 -19.89
CA ASP A 239 0.72 10.86 -20.59
C ASP A 239 0.44 9.62 -21.42
N GLY A 240 -0.34 8.68 -20.87
CA GLY A 240 -0.87 7.55 -21.62
C GLY A 240 0.08 6.38 -21.82
N ASN A 241 0.92 6.08 -20.85
CA ASN A 241 1.80 4.93 -20.89
C ASN A 241 1.10 3.69 -20.34
N GLY A 242 1.46 2.52 -20.88
CA GLY A 242 1.06 1.25 -20.27
C GLY A 242 1.76 1.06 -18.92
N PHE A 243 3.09 1.15 -18.94
CA PHE A 243 3.94 1.05 -17.76
C PHE A 243 4.97 2.21 -17.75
N LYS A 244 4.74 3.24 -16.95
CA LYS A 244 5.69 4.32 -16.63
C LYS A 244 6.58 3.84 -15.47
N LEU A 245 7.79 3.41 -15.82
CA LEU A 245 8.72 2.65 -14.96
C LEU A 245 9.77 3.53 -14.27
N GLY A 246 9.40 4.77 -13.95
CA GLY A 246 10.14 5.62 -13.02
C GLY A 246 10.00 7.12 -13.26
N SER A 247 10.91 7.86 -12.62
CA SER A 247 11.38 9.26 -12.81
C SER A 247 11.47 10.02 -11.48
N ALA A 248 11.91 11.29 -11.50
CA ALA A 248 12.50 12.07 -10.39
C ALA A 248 14.00 11.81 -10.13
N GLY A 249 14.77 11.48 -11.18
CA GLY A 249 16.24 11.31 -11.09
C GLY A 249 16.68 10.02 -10.37
N GLN A 250 15.78 9.05 -10.23
CA GLN A 250 16.05 7.76 -9.61
C GLN A 250 16.81 6.81 -10.54
N SER A 251 17.61 5.92 -9.95
CA SER A 251 18.31 4.84 -10.65
C SER A 251 17.95 3.51 -9.98
N VAL A 252 16.84 2.90 -10.39
CA VAL A 252 16.24 1.75 -9.70
C VAL A 252 15.97 0.59 -10.67
N PRO A 253 16.47 -0.62 -10.37
CA PRO A 253 16.28 -1.79 -11.22
C PRO A 253 14.90 -2.43 -10.96
N HIS A 254 13.84 -1.91 -11.59
CA HIS A 254 12.52 -2.56 -11.56
C HIS A 254 12.52 -3.88 -12.33
N THR A 255 11.57 -4.77 -12.03
CA THR A 255 11.41 -6.06 -12.72
C THR A 255 10.03 -6.14 -13.37
N VAL A 256 10.00 -6.39 -14.68
CA VAL A 256 8.81 -6.32 -15.53
C VAL A 256 8.72 -7.61 -16.37
N THR A 257 7.97 -8.59 -15.89
CA THR A 257 7.98 -9.96 -16.44
C THR A 257 6.63 -10.39 -17.03
N ASN A 258 6.60 -10.88 -18.26
CA ASN A 258 5.40 -11.43 -18.92
C ASN A 258 4.20 -10.47 -18.92
N ASN A 259 4.45 -9.17 -19.01
CA ASN A 259 3.39 -8.16 -19.04
C ASN A 259 2.91 -7.90 -20.47
N THR A 260 1.72 -7.33 -20.59
CA THR A 260 1.08 -6.98 -21.87
C THR A 260 0.68 -5.50 -21.88
N ALA A 261 1.16 -4.73 -22.86
CA ALA A 261 0.75 -3.34 -23.06
C ALA A 261 0.00 -3.17 -24.40
N LYS A 262 -1.27 -2.73 -24.38
CA LYS A 262 -2.09 -2.63 -25.60
C LYS A 262 -2.80 -1.31 -25.74
N ASN A 263 -2.70 -0.68 -26.90
CA ASN A 263 -3.51 0.49 -27.27
C ASN A 263 -3.45 1.66 -26.26
N ASN A 264 -2.35 1.80 -25.50
CA ASN A 264 -2.17 2.98 -24.67
C ASN A 264 -1.85 4.19 -25.58
N LEU A 265 -2.27 5.40 -25.19
CA LEU A 265 -2.13 6.60 -26.02
C LEU A 265 -0.67 6.85 -26.43
N ALA A 266 0.28 6.62 -25.53
CA ALA A 266 1.70 6.81 -25.74
C ALA A 266 2.48 5.48 -25.81
N TRP A 267 3.31 5.18 -24.82
CA TRP A 267 4.24 4.06 -24.87
C TRP A 267 3.69 2.82 -24.18
N GLY A 268 4.07 1.64 -24.66
CA GLY A 268 3.77 0.40 -23.93
C GLY A 268 4.51 0.34 -22.61
N TYR A 269 5.83 0.50 -22.66
CA TYR A 269 6.75 0.54 -21.52
C TYR A 269 7.66 1.74 -21.68
N ASP A 270 7.72 2.56 -20.65
CA ASP A 270 8.52 3.78 -20.65
C ASP A 270 9.37 3.85 -19.38
N GLY A 271 10.70 3.84 -19.51
CA GLY A 271 11.58 4.00 -18.35
C GLY A 271 11.52 5.39 -17.73
N ASN A 272 10.96 6.37 -18.44
CA ASN A 272 10.67 7.72 -17.98
C ASN A 272 11.85 8.46 -17.31
N GLY A 273 13.08 8.15 -17.74
CA GLY A 273 14.30 8.77 -17.18
C GLY A 273 14.86 8.10 -15.93
N ASN A 274 14.33 6.93 -15.55
CA ASN A 274 15.01 6.02 -14.65
C ASN A 274 16.29 5.48 -15.33
N THR A 275 17.44 5.70 -14.73
CA THR A 275 18.74 5.27 -15.27
C THR A 275 19.19 3.91 -14.74
N GLY A 276 18.40 3.27 -13.88
CA GLY A 276 18.65 1.92 -13.41
C GLY A 276 18.38 0.87 -14.49
N HIS A 277 19.07 -0.26 -14.42
CA HIS A 277 18.88 -1.37 -15.35
C HIS A 277 17.56 -2.10 -15.06
N ILE A 278 16.50 -1.70 -15.77
CA ILE A 278 15.16 -2.30 -15.66
C ILE A 278 15.18 -3.66 -16.37
N THR A 279 14.87 -4.73 -15.63
CA THR A 279 14.81 -6.07 -16.20
C THR A 279 13.45 -6.32 -16.82
N ILE A 280 13.39 -6.37 -18.14
CA ILE A 280 12.18 -6.72 -18.90
C ILE A 280 12.34 -8.12 -19.49
N THR A 281 11.44 -9.04 -19.16
CA THR A 281 11.50 -10.44 -19.65
C THR A 281 10.14 -10.91 -20.10
N GLY A 282 10.00 -11.37 -21.35
CA GLY A 282 8.75 -11.90 -21.88
C GLY A 282 7.59 -10.87 -21.96
N SER A 283 7.85 -9.60 -21.69
CA SER A 283 6.85 -8.54 -21.75
C SER A 283 6.74 -8.00 -23.17
N GLY A 284 5.51 -7.78 -23.63
CA GLY A 284 5.23 -7.38 -25.01
C GLY A 284 3.97 -6.53 -25.11
N GLY A 285 3.52 -6.27 -26.33
CA GLY A 285 2.40 -5.37 -26.57
C GLY A 285 2.22 -4.96 -28.01
N SER A 286 1.10 -4.32 -28.32
CA SER A 286 0.76 -3.86 -29.67
C SER A 286 -0.20 -2.67 -29.63
N GLY A 287 -0.18 -1.83 -30.67
CA GLY A 287 -1.13 -0.73 -30.83
C GLY A 287 -0.90 0.49 -29.92
N ASN A 288 0.17 0.51 -29.11
CA ASN A 288 0.54 1.68 -28.32
C ASN A 288 0.97 2.82 -29.26
N GLY A 289 0.46 4.04 -29.04
CA GLY A 289 0.50 5.12 -30.04
C GLY A 289 1.90 5.65 -30.39
N LYS A 290 2.83 5.70 -29.44
CA LYS A 290 4.22 6.14 -29.68
C LYS A 290 5.20 4.99 -29.94
N GLY A 291 4.88 3.80 -29.45
CA GLY A 291 5.69 2.60 -29.64
C GLY A 291 5.68 1.67 -28.43
N LEU A 292 6.45 0.57 -28.51
CA LEU A 292 6.42 -0.45 -27.47
C LEU A 292 7.35 -0.14 -26.29
N PHE A 293 8.61 0.22 -26.54
CA PHE A 293 9.60 0.51 -25.50
C PHE A 293 10.23 1.88 -25.72
N ALA A 294 10.34 2.67 -24.66
CA ALA A 294 11.06 3.93 -24.64
C ALA A 294 11.91 4.06 -23.37
N ARG A 295 13.11 4.63 -23.52
CA ARG A 295 13.98 5.01 -22.38
C ARG A 295 14.28 3.86 -21.42
N ILE A 296 14.41 2.64 -21.95
CA ILE A 296 14.87 1.45 -21.22
C ILE A 296 16.35 1.25 -21.55
N TYR A 297 17.19 1.18 -20.53
CA TYR A 297 18.66 1.12 -20.63
C TYR A 297 19.21 -0.24 -20.19
#